data_AF-A0A6V7YD33-F1
#
_entry.id   AF-A0A6V7YD33-F1
#
_cell.length_a   1.000
_cell.length_b   1.000
_cell.length_c   1.000
_cell.angle_alpha   90.00
_cell.angle_beta   90.00
_cell.angle_gamma   90.00
#
_symmetry.space_group_name_H-M   'P 1'
#
loop_
_entity.id
_entity.type
_entity.pdbx_description
1 polymer ?
#
loop_
_entity_poly.entity_id
_entity_poly.type
_entity_poly.pdbx_seq_one_letter_code
_entity_poly.pdbx_strand_id
1 'polypeptide(L)' 'MIDSPLLSDMDLFKDSRLKTDAQQWNPYDDMGGTCAAIRGDDWVVFGSDTRMLMWKSILARDCEKIHVFVGSSFLIK' A
#
# COMPACT_ATOMS: atom_id res chain seq x y z
N MET A 1 -37.32 26.85 -20.42
CA MET A 1 -36.52 25.83 -21.11
C MET A 1 -35.23 26.50 -21.54
N ILE A 2 -34.24 26.46 -20.66
CA ILE A 2 -32.86 26.82 -20.97
C ILE A 2 -32.07 25.79 -20.13
N ASP A 3 -31.73 24.67 -20.76
CA ASP A 3 -30.97 23.62 -20.10
C ASP A 3 -29.54 24.11 -19.98
N SER A 4 -29.14 24.49 -18.77
CA SER A 4 -27.77 24.88 -18.46
C SER A 4 -26.86 23.65 -18.54
N PRO A 5 -25.89 23.61 -19.48
CA PRO A 5 -25.06 22.43 -19.73
C PRO A 5 -24.02 22.15 -18.64
N LEU A 6 -24.02 22.92 -17.54
CA LEU A 6 -23.08 22.76 -16.43
C LEU A 6 -23.58 21.82 -15.32
N LEU A 7 -24.84 21.38 -15.38
CA LEU A 7 -25.38 20.42 -14.41
C LEU A 7 -25.23 18.96 -14.89
N SER A 8 -25.16 18.72 -16.21
CA SER A 8 -25.01 17.37 -16.78
C SER A 8 -23.61 16.78 -16.54
N ASP A 9 -22.58 17.63 -16.43
CA ASP A 9 -21.20 17.18 -16.23
C ASP A 9 -20.87 16.90 -14.75
N MET A 10 -21.73 17.33 -13.82
CA MET A 10 -21.65 16.96 -12.40
C MET A 10 -22.34 15.63 -12.09
N ASP A 11 -23.10 15.07 -13.03
CA ASP A 11 -23.67 13.73 -12.90
C ASP A 11 -22.71 12.61 -13.39
N LEU A 12 -21.57 12.96 -13.97
CA LEU A 12 -20.51 12.00 -14.33
C LEU A 12 -19.77 11.45 -13.08
N PHE A 13 -19.90 12.11 -11.93
CA PHE A 13 -19.31 11.69 -10.65
C PHE A 13 -20.29 10.97 -9.72
N LYS A 14 -21.48 10.59 -10.19
CA LYS A 14 -22.37 9.63 -9.50
C LYS A 14 -21.89 8.18 -9.62
N ASP A 15 -20.58 7.96 -9.66
CA ASP A 15 -20.05 6.65 -9.33
C ASP A 15 -19.96 6.56 -7.81
N SER A 16 -20.84 5.77 -7.19
CA SER A 16 -20.85 5.48 -5.75
C SER A 16 -19.56 4.80 -5.25
N ARG A 17 -18.59 4.56 -6.14
CA ARG A 17 -17.23 4.10 -5.83
C ARG A 17 -16.28 5.22 -5.43
N LEU A 18 -16.60 6.49 -5.73
CA LEU A 18 -15.85 7.63 -5.20
C LEU A 18 -16.38 7.93 -3.81
N LYS A 19 -15.97 7.12 -2.83
CA LYS A 19 -16.01 7.54 -1.44
C LYS A 19 -15.26 8.86 -1.36
N THR A 20 -15.97 9.95 -1.11
CA THR A 20 -15.36 11.12 -0.49
C THR A 20 -15.04 10.70 0.94
N ASP A 21 -14.01 9.86 1.10
CA ASP A 21 -13.48 9.50 2.39
C ASP A 21 -12.91 10.80 2.95
N ALA A 22 -13.75 11.55 3.68
CA ALA A 22 -13.24 12.41 4.73
C ALA A 22 -12.25 11.53 5.49
N GLN A 23 -10.97 11.91 5.48
CA GLN A 23 -9.88 11.09 5.99
C GLN A 23 -10.16 10.80 7.47
N GLN A 24 -10.82 9.67 7.73
CA GLN A 24 -11.11 9.23 9.08
C GLN A 24 -9.79 8.80 9.69
N TRP A 25 -9.58 9.16 10.94
CA TRP A 25 -8.39 8.75 11.65
C TRP A 25 -8.35 7.21 11.70
N ASN A 26 -7.34 6.63 11.04
CA ASN A 26 -7.05 5.20 11.09
C ASN A 26 -5.77 5.02 11.92
N PRO A 27 -5.77 4.18 12.97
CA PRO A 27 -4.54 3.88 13.71
C PRO A 27 -3.46 3.18 12.88
N TYR A 28 -3.80 2.69 11.68
CA TYR A 28 -2.91 1.96 10.79
C TYR A 28 -2.81 2.60 9.41
N ASP A 29 -1.65 2.44 8.78
CA ASP A 29 -1.38 2.87 7.41
C ASP A 29 -0.56 1.78 6.70
N ASP A 30 -0.77 1.62 5.40
CA ASP A 30 0.02 0.71 4.57
C ASP A 30 1.27 1.46 4.10
N MET A 31 2.40 1.12 4.73
CA MET A 31 3.69 1.74 4.43
C MET A 31 4.34 1.19 3.15
N GLY A 32 3.65 0.26 2.47
CA GLY A 32 3.97 -0.27 1.17
C GLY A 32 5.29 -1.03 1.08
N GLY A 33 5.70 -1.22 -0.16
CA GLY A 33 6.85 -2.02 -0.54
C GLY A 33 6.47 -3.41 -1.03
N THR A 34 7.45 -4.25 -1.22
CA THR A 34 7.26 -5.57 -1.80
C THR A 34 8.32 -6.51 -1.25
N CYS A 35 7.86 -7.70 -0.86
CA CYS A 35 8.74 -8.79 -0.51
C CYS A 35 8.39 -10.04 -1.31
N ALA A 36 9.41 -10.83 -1.61
CA ALA A 36 9.32 -12.09 -2.33
C ALA A 36 10.20 -13.14 -1.64
N ALA A 37 9.79 -14.39 -1.79
CA ALA A 37 10.55 -15.55 -1.33
C ALA A 37 10.58 -16.62 -2.42
N ILE A 38 11.73 -17.27 -2.59
CA ILE A 38 11.90 -18.42 -3.48
C ILE A 38 12.45 -19.58 -2.64
N ARG A 39 11.76 -20.71 -2.71
CA ARG A 39 12.17 -21.95 -2.04
C ARG A 39 12.84 -22.89 -3.05
N GLY A 40 14.02 -23.38 -2.69
CA GLY A 40 14.62 -24.57 -3.28
C GLY A 40 14.38 -25.82 -2.40
N ASP A 41 15.03 -26.93 -2.74
CA ASP A 41 14.84 -28.19 -2.02
C ASP A 41 15.28 -28.06 -0.55
N ASP A 42 16.45 -27.45 -0.33
CA ASP A 42 17.12 -27.39 0.97
C ASP A 42 17.42 -25.95 1.44
N TRP A 43 16.91 -24.96 0.71
CA TRP A 43 17.19 -23.55 0.97
C TRP A 43 16.01 -22.65 0.63
N VAL A 44 16.03 -21.44 1.15
CA VAL A 44 15.09 -20.39 0.82
C VAL A 44 15.83 -19.07 0.69
N VAL A 45 15.45 -18.27 -0.29
CA VAL A 45 15.95 -16.90 -0.48
C VAL A 45 14.79 -15.95 -0.27
N PHE A 46 15.01 -14.94 0.57
CA PHE A 46 14.07 -13.86 0.82
C PHE A 46 14.64 -12.55 0.27
N GLY A 47 13.80 -11.72 -0.33
CA GLY A 47 14.18 -10.39 -0.82
C GLY A 47 13.07 -9.40 -0.52
N SER A 48 13.42 -8.26 0.08
CA SER A 48 12.49 -7.17 0.37
C SER A 48 13.07 -5.85 -0.10
N ASP A 49 12.20 -4.93 -0.53
CA ASP A 49 12.62 -3.54 -0.68
C ASP A 49 12.88 -2.88 0.68
N THR A 50 13.76 -1.89 0.70
CA THR A 50 14.19 -1.19 1.93
C THR A 50 13.48 0.14 2.15
N ARG A 51 12.64 0.58 1.20
CA ARG A 51 11.91 1.84 1.32
C ARG A 51 10.66 1.67 2.17
N MET A 52 10.37 2.68 2.97
CA MET A 52 9.13 2.87 3.69
C MET A 52 8.42 4.09 3.11
N LEU A 53 7.18 3.91 2.70
CA LEU A 53 6.32 4.96 2.18
C LEU A 53 5.37 5.41 3.27
N MET A 54 4.94 6.66 3.21
CA MET A 54 3.77 7.14 3.92
C MET A 54 3.00 8.03 2.95
N TRP A 55 1.76 7.69 2.68
CA TRP A 55 0.95 8.32 1.63
C TRP A 55 1.64 8.30 0.26
N LYS A 56 2.18 9.45 -0.17
CA LYS A 56 2.87 9.63 -1.46
C LYS A 56 4.32 10.10 -1.29
N SER A 57 4.91 9.86 -0.12
CA SER A 57 6.27 10.30 0.20
C SER A 57 7.10 9.16 0.79
N ILE A 58 8.41 9.19 0.54
CA ILE A 58 9.36 8.22 1.11
C ILE A 58 9.74 8.72 2.51
N LEU A 59 9.37 7.95 3.52
CA LEU A 59 9.69 8.23 4.92
C LEU A 59 11.12 7.79 5.27
N ALA A 60 11.51 6.58 4.82
CA ALA A 60 12.85 6.04 5.00
C ALA A 60 13.27 5.22 3.77
N ARG A 61 14.57 5.18 3.48
CA ARG A 61 15.14 4.38 2.38
C ARG A 61 15.84 3.11 2.84
N ASP A 62 16.15 3.03 4.12
CA ASP A 62 16.86 1.92 4.74
C ASP A 62 16.06 1.44 5.96
N CYS A 63 14.96 0.75 5.67
CA CYS A 63 14.09 0.14 6.67
C CYS A 63 14.13 -1.37 6.51
N GLU A 64 14.53 -2.05 7.57
CA GLU A 64 14.56 -3.51 7.66
C GLU A 64 13.13 -4.07 7.74
N LYS A 65 12.82 -5.04 6.86
CA LYS A 65 11.52 -5.72 6.81
C LYS A 65 11.60 -7.24 7.03
N ILE A 66 12.82 -7.78 7.06
CA ILE A 66 13.06 -9.21 7.26
C ILE A 66 13.55 -9.40 8.69
N HIS A 67 12.84 -10.21 9.46
CA HIS A 67 13.20 -10.52 10.85
C HIS A 67 13.56 -12.00 11.00
N VAL A 68 14.75 -12.26 11.54
CA VAL A 68 15.26 -13.61 11.79
C VAL A 68 14.75 -14.10 13.15
N PHE A 69 14.13 -15.28 13.17
CA PHE A 69 13.73 -15.95 14.41
C PHE A 69 14.72 -17.05 14.77
N VAL A 70 14.60 -17.54 16.00
CA VAL A 70 15.40 -18.68 16.47
C VAL A 70 15.14 -19.91 15.60
N GLY A 71 16.21 -20.52 15.10
CA GLY A 71 16.16 -21.70 14.24
C GLY A 71 16.29 -21.34 12.76
N SER A 72 15.37 -21.84 11.94
CA SER A 72 15.36 -21.67 10.47
C SER A 72 14.09 -20.97 9.98
N SER A 73 13.50 -20.12 10.82
CA SER A 73 12.27 -19.39 10.55
C SER A 73 12.53 -17.89 10.38
N PHE A 74 11.79 -17.28 9.45
CA PHE A 74 11.91 -15.88 9.09
C PHE A 74 10.51 -15.26 8.96
N LEU A 75 10.36 -13.99 9.35
CA LEU A 75 9.15 -13.22 9.11
C LEU A 75 9.47 -12.07 8.17
N ILE A 76 8.54 -11.86 7.25
CA ILE A 76 8.53 -10.74 6.33
C ILE A 76 7.34 -9.86 6.70
N LYS A 77 7.58 -8.56 6.81
CA LYS A 77 6.56 -7.55 7.11
C LYS A 77 5.97 -6.93 5.85
#